data_AF-X0WY54-F1
#
_entry.id   AF-X0WY54-F1
#
_cell.length_a   1.000
_cell.length_b   1.000
_cell.length_c   1.000
_cell.angle_alpha   90.00
_cell.angle_beta   90.00
_cell.angle_gamma   90.00
#
_symmetry.space_group_name_H-M   'P 1'
#
loop_
_entity.id
_entity.type
_entity.pdbx_description
1 polymer ?
#
loop_
_entity_poly.entity_id
_entity_poly.type
_entity_poly.pdbx_seq_one_letter_code
_entity_poly.pdbx_strand_id
1 'polypeptide(L)'
;AEFALFVTVGLVLSVPGTHLRDRVFTRLAWLDRDVIATADIDRTAPAPRAVFLLNSPSSLLALSVLPTWQVIHDDYETRIFALQMGRRALHWYRQDDRTMTLTFVSSPLLDLPFEALFLAGPPLPPPGAAYATSDFTATVQAVEPTGIRTVRFSFNRGLDDPSYQFLACVQGRLTRIAPPRSGQRIELPQVEPLMPFAP
;
A
#
# COMPACT_ATOMS: atom_id res chain seq x y z
N ALA A 1 -2.30 36.35 34.98
CA ALA A 1 -1.70 36.84 33.71
C ALA A 1 -1.05 35.72 32.90
N GLU A 2 -0.37 34.75 33.54
CA GLU A 2 0.37 33.67 32.84
C GLU A 2 -0.53 32.62 32.15
N PHE A 3 -1.73 32.35 32.67
CA PHE A 3 -2.67 31.40 32.06
C PHE A 3 -3.23 31.88 30.70
N ALA A 4 -3.36 33.21 30.53
CA ALA A 4 -3.82 33.80 29.26
C ALA A 4 -2.75 33.71 28.17
N LEU A 5 -1.46 33.75 28.53
CA LEU A 5 -0.35 33.59 27.59
C LEU A 5 -0.26 32.15 27.07
N PHE A 6 -0.49 31.15 27.92
CA PHE A 6 -0.44 29.73 27.52
C PHE A 6 -1.59 29.33 26.58
N VAL A 7 -2.81 29.82 26.84
CA VAL A 7 -3.96 29.59 25.94
C VAL A 7 -3.78 30.31 24.61
N THR A 8 -3.21 31.53 24.62
CA THR A 8 -2.96 32.29 23.39
C THR A 8 -1.83 31.67 22.57
N VAL A 9 -0.75 31.17 23.17
CA VAL A 9 0.31 30.45 22.44
C VAL A 9 -0.19 29.10 21.91
N GLY A 10 -1.04 28.39 22.65
CA GLY A 10 -1.68 27.15 22.19
C GLY A 10 -2.64 27.36 21.01
N LEU A 11 -3.44 28.44 21.01
CA LEU A 11 -4.38 28.78 19.93
C LEU A 11 -3.72 29.48 18.73
N VAL A 12 -2.72 30.34 18.98
CA VAL A 12 -2.01 31.07 17.90
C VAL A 12 -0.97 30.18 17.22
N LEU A 13 -0.53 29.08 17.84
CA LEU A 13 0.18 28.01 17.11
C LEU A 13 -0.79 27.00 16.50
N SER A 14 -2.02 26.86 17.03
CA SER A 14 -3.00 25.94 16.45
C SER A 14 -3.55 26.43 15.12
N VAL A 15 -3.83 27.72 14.92
CA VAL A 15 -4.41 28.21 13.66
C VAL A 15 -3.40 28.17 12.49
N PRO A 16 -2.19 28.74 12.58
CA PRO A 16 -1.16 28.61 11.54
C PRO A 16 -0.73 27.16 11.36
N GLY A 17 -0.63 26.38 12.45
CA GLY A 17 -0.35 24.96 12.40
C GLY A 17 -1.46 24.18 11.67
N THR A 18 -2.72 24.56 11.85
CA THR A 18 -3.87 23.97 11.14
C THR A 18 -3.85 24.35 9.67
N HIS A 19 -3.59 25.61 9.32
CA HIS A 19 -3.45 26.02 7.91
C HIS A 19 -2.27 25.34 7.21
N LEU A 20 -1.14 25.17 7.91
CA LEU A 20 0.02 24.46 7.37
C LEU A 20 -0.32 22.98 7.15
N ARG A 21 -0.94 22.32 8.15
CA ARG A 21 -1.42 20.93 8.03
C ARG A 21 -2.42 20.80 6.88
N ASP A 22 -3.40 21.68 6.80
CA ASP A 22 -4.43 21.70 5.75
C ASP A 22 -3.80 21.80 4.34
N ARG A 23 -2.85 22.71 4.15
CA ARG A 23 -2.10 22.82 2.89
C ARG A 23 -1.31 21.55 2.56
N VAL A 24 -0.67 20.94 3.56
CA VAL A 24 0.09 19.69 3.38
C VAL A 24 -0.84 18.54 3.02
N PHE A 25 -1.94 18.34 3.74
CA PHE A 25 -2.92 17.28 3.48
C PHE A 25 -3.64 17.48 2.15
N THR A 26 -4.03 18.70 1.82
CA THR A 26 -4.64 19.02 0.52
C THR A 26 -3.68 18.70 -0.62
N ARG A 27 -2.39 19.04 -0.46
CA ARG A 27 -1.37 18.73 -1.46
C ARG A 27 -1.09 17.23 -1.56
N LEU A 28 -1.01 16.51 -0.45
CA LEU A 28 -0.88 15.04 -0.43
C LEU A 28 -2.07 14.39 -1.14
N ALA A 29 -3.29 14.79 -0.80
CA ALA A 29 -4.51 14.27 -1.41
C ALA A 29 -4.54 14.55 -2.92
N TRP A 30 -4.10 15.73 -3.36
CA TRP A 30 -4.00 16.06 -4.78
C TRP A 30 -2.97 15.18 -5.51
N LEU A 31 -1.80 14.95 -4.91
CA LEU A 31 -0.76 14.08 -5.47
C LEU A 31 -1.21 12.61 -5.53
N ASP A 32 -1.78 12.09 -4.44
CA ASP A 32 -2.32 10.73 -4.42
C ASP A 32 -3.41 10.57 -5.49
N ARG A 33 -4.29 11.58 -5.64
CA ARG A 33 -5.32 11.62 -6.68
C ARG A 33 -4.73 11.58 -8.08
N ASP A 34 -3.69 12.35 -8.36
CA ASP A 34 -3.00 12.37 -9.65
C ASP A 34 -2.35 11.02 -9.97
N VAL A 35 -1.70 10.41 -8.97
CA VAL A 35 -1.09 9.08 -9.10
C VAL A 35 -2.14 8.01 -9.38
N ILE A 36 -3.31 8.07 -8.73
CA ILE A 36 -4.41 7.13 -8.95
C ILE A 36 -5.04 7.35 -10.33
N ALA A 37 -5.30 8.59 -10.72
CA ALA A 37 -5.91 8.95 -12.00
C ALA A 37 -5.04 8.53 -13.20
N THR A 38 -3.72 8.50 -13.01
CA THR A 38 -2.74 8.13 -14.04
C THR A 38 -2.22 6.70 -13.90
N ALA A 39 -2.79 5.88 -13.01
CA ALA A 39 -2.38 4.50 -12.82
C ALA A 39 -2.54 3.69 -14.12
N ASP A 40 -1.51 2.92 -14.46
CA ASP A 40 -1.49 2.05 -15.65
C ASP A 40 -2.33 0.80 -15.38
N ILE A 41 -3.64 0.97 -15.45
CA ILE A 41 -4.62 -0.10 -15.34
C ILE A 41 -5.27 -0.31 -16.72
N ASP A 42 -5.19 -1.54 -17.22
CA ASP A 42 -5.86 -1.92 -18.46
C ASP A 42 -7.34 -2.13 -18.21
N ARG A 43 -8.12 -1.10 -18.54
CA ARG A 43 -9.58 -1.05 -18.39
C ARG A 43 -10.33 -1.92 -19.40
N THR A 44 -9.65 -2.48 -20.39
CA THR A 44 -10.28 -3.43 -21.34
C THR A 44 -10.30 -4.86 -20.82
N ALA A 45 -9.54 -5.15 -19.75
CA ALA A 45 -9.51 -6.48 -19.18
C ALA A 45 -10.83 -6.84 -18.45
N PRO A 46 -11.17 -8.14 -18.35
CA PRO A 46 -12.48 -8.58 -17.87
C PRO A 46 -12.81 -8.13 -16.44
N ALA A 47 -14.08 -7.79 -16.21
CA ALA A 47 -14.65 -7.52 -14.89
C ALA A 47 -15.26 -8.80 -14.25
N PRO A 48 -15.31 -8.91 -12.90
CA PRO A 48 -14.68 -8.02 -11.93
C PRO A 48 -13.16 -8.20 -11.96
N ARG A 49 -12.45 -7.10 -11.75
CA ARG A 49 -11.00 -7.00 -11.92
C ARG A 49 -10.33 -6.82 -10.57
N ALA A 50 -9.22 -7.51 -10.35
CA ALA A 50 -8.46 -7.44 -9.10
C ALA A 50 -7.10 -6.80 -9.35
N VAL A 51 -6.87 -5.67 -8.70
CA VAL A 51 -5.63 -4.90 -8.77
C VAL A 51 -4.86 -5.12 -7.48
N PHE A 52 -3.65 -5.65 -7.59
CA PHE A 52 -2.76 -5.91 -6.46
C PHE A 52 -1.66 -4.85 -6.43
N LEU A 53 -1.71 -3.98 -5.42
CA LEU A 53 -0.73 -2.92 -5.23
C LEU A 53 0.44 -3.46 -4.40
N LEU A 54 1.58 -3.68 -5.07
CA LEU A 54 2.78 -4.31 -4.50
C LEU A 54 3.56 -3.37 -3.60
N ASN A 55 3.61 -2.07 -3.93
CA ASN A 55 4.16 -1.00 -3.11
C ASN A 55 3.43 0.32 -3.42
N SER A 56 3.48 1.27 -2.50
CA SER A 56 2.79 2.55 -2.61
C SER A 56 3.73 3.71 -2.30
N PRO A 57 3.60 4.87 -2.97
CA PRO A 57 4.38 6.05 -2.59
C PRO A 57 4.00 6.62 -1.22
N SER A 58 2.81 6.30 -0.70
CA SER A 58 2.35 6.73 0.62
C SER A 58 1.39 5.71 1.24
N SER A 59 1.32 5.66 2.57
CA SER A 59 0.32 4.82 3.25
C SER A 59 -1.11 5.35 3.08
N LEU A 60 -1.27 6.67 2.89
CA LEU A 60 -2.56 7.30 2.61
C LEU A 60 -3.12 6.89 1.25
N LEU A 61 -2.27 6.79 0.22
CA LEU A 61 -2.69 6.28 -1.09
C LEU A 61 -3.22 4.86 -0.95
N ALA A 62 -2.52 3.97 -0.22
CA ALA A 62 -2.96 2.59 -0.03
C ALA A 62 -4.36 2.50 0.63
N LEU A 63 -4.73 3.47 1.49
CA LEU A 63 -6.04 3.55 2.12
C LEU A 63 -7.11 4.20 1.25
N SER A 64 -6.72 5.14 0.38
CA SER A 64 -7.65 5.96 -0.40
C SER A 64 -7.79 5.53 -1.86
N VAL A 65 -6.96 4.57 -2.32
CA VAL A 65 -6.89 4.14 -3.72
C VAL A 65 -8.24 3.67 -4.26
N LEU A 66 -8.94 2.79 -3.55
CA LEU A 66 -10.22 2.24 -3.99
C LEU A 66 -11.34 3.29 -4.09
N PRO A 67 -11.67 4.05 -3.04
CA PRO A 67 -12.74 5.05 -3.14
C PRO A 67 -12.41 6.14 -4.16
N THR A 68 -11.13 6.54 -4.27
CA THR A 68 -10.70 7.53 -5.26
C THR A 68 -10.80 6.98 -6.68
N TRP A 69 -10.43 5.72 -6.90
CA TRP A 69 -10.57 5.03 -8.19
C TRP A 69 -12.01 5.02 -8.67
N GLN A 70 -12.93 4.56 -7.81
CA GLN A 70 -14.36 4.47 -8.11
C GLN A 70 -14.93 5.81 -8.55
N VAL A 71 -14.56 6.91 -7.87
CA VAL A 71 -15.05 8.25 -8.20
C VAL A 71 -14.44 8.81 -9.48
N ILE A 72 -13.14 8.63 -9.70
CA ILE A 72 -12.45 9.24 -10.86
C ILE A 72 -12.74 8.50 -12.15
N HIS A 73 -12.89 7.17 -12.08
CA HIS A 73 -13.02 6.32 -13.25
C HIS A 73 -14.44 5.78 -13.47
N ASP A 74 -15.38 6.05 -12.56
CA ASP A 74 -16.73 5.47 -12.58
C ASP A 74 -16.72 3.95 -12.71
N ASP A 75 -15.80 3.31 -11.98
CA ASP A 75 -15.52 1.88 -12.07
C ASP A 75 -15.64 1.22 -10.69
N TYR A 76 -16.79 0.59 -10.48
CA TYR A 76 -17.14 -0.13 -9.26
C TYR A 76 -16.84 -1.64 -9.33
N GLU A 77 -16.41 -2.15 -10.49
CA GLU A 77 -16.08 -3.56 -10.69
C GLU A 77 -14.59 -3.88 -10.44
N THR A 78 -13.76 -2.83 -10.34
CA THR A 78 -12.38 -2.93 -9.85
C THR A 78 -12.32 -3.06 -8.33
N ARG A 79 -11.66 -4.13 -7.88
CA ARG A 79 -11.24 -4.34 -6.49
C ARG A 79 -9.74 -4.06 -6.40
N ILE A 80 -9.32 -3.33 -5.36
CA ILE A 80 -7.91 -2.99 -5.16
C ILE A 80 -7.45 -3.55 -3.81
N PHE A 81 -6.36 -4.31 -3.84
CA PHE A 81 -5.74 -4.94 -2.69
C PHE A 81 -4.34 -4.38 -2.49
N ALA A 82 -4.14 -3.60 -1.44
CA ALA A 82 -2.81 -3.19 -1.02
C ALA A 82 -2.11 -4.38 -0.34
N LEU A 83 -1.07 -4.93 -0.98
CA LEU A 83 -0.30 -6.06 -0.45
C LEU A 83 0.78 -5.62 0.56
N GLN A 84 1.08 -4.31 0.57
CA GLN A 84 1.81 -3.65 1.64
C GLN A 84 1.25 -2.24 1.85
N MET A 85 1.51 -1.67 3.01
CA MET A 85 1.34 -0.24 3.24
C MET A 85 2.70 0.45 3.16
N GLY A 86 2.78 1.53 2.39
CA GLY A 86 3.98 2.36 2.28
C GLY A 86 5.00 1.89 1.26
N ARG A 87 6.25 2.30 1.50
CA ARG A 87 7.29 2.49 0.48
C ARG A 87 8.33 1.37 0.42
N ARG A 88 8.13 0.24 1.10
CA ARG A 88 9.23 -0.71 1.35
C ARG A 88 9.71 -1.38 0.07
N ALA A 89 11.03 -1.59 0.02
CA ALA A 89 11.62 -2.52 -0.93
C ALA A 89 11.10 -3.94 -0.66
N LEU A 90 10.83 -4.70 -1.71
CA LEU A 90 10.40 -6.09 -1.59
C LEU A 90 11.04 -6.99 -2.63
N HIS A 91 11.18 -8.26 -2.26
CA HIS A 91 11.41 -9.35 -3.20
C HIS A 91 10.09 -10.01 -3.54
N TRP A 92 9.76 -10.06 -4.82
CA TRP A 92 8.61 -10.80 -5.33
C TRP A 92 9.09 -12.07 -6.01
N TYR A 93 8.76 -13.22 -5.42
CA TYR A 93 9.07 -14.54 -5.95
C TYR A 93 7.80 -15.24 -6.39
N ARG A 94 7.73 -15.72 -7.65
CA ARG A 94 6.64 -16.59 -8.11
C ARG A 94 7.08 -18.03 -7.92
N GLN A 95 6.36 -18.77 -7.09
CA GLN A 95 6.64 -20.18 -6.86
C GLN A 95 6.07 -21.04 -7.99
N ASP A 96 4.80 -20.79 -8.35
CA ASP A 96 4.06 -21.54 -9.36
C ASP A 96 3.00 -20.65 -10.03
N ASP A 97 2.05 -21.25 -10.76
CA ASP A 97 1.02 -20.51 -11.48
C ASP A 97 0.17 -19.60 -10.58
N ARG A 98 -0.09 -20.02 -9.33
CA ARG A 98 -1.06 -19.37 -8.43
C ARG A 98 -0.45 -18.91 -7.11
N THR A 99 0.83 -19.21 -6.89
CA THR A 99 1.51 -18.92 -5.64
C THR A 99 2.66 -17.95 -5.86
N MET A 100 2.68 -16.90 -5.04
CA MET A 100 3.84 -16.02 -4.91
C MET A 100 4.17 -15.76 -3.44
N THR A 101 5.38 -15.30 -3.21
CA THR A 101 5.85 -14.84 -1.91
C THR A 101 6.36 -13.42 -2.06
N LEU A 102 5.98 -12.57 -1.10
CA LEU A 102 6.58 -11.25 -0.91
C LEU A 102 7.46 -11.30 0.35
N THR A 103 8.73 -10.93 0.19
CA THR A 103 9.64 -10.72 1.32
C THR A 103 10.00 -9.25 1.39
N PHE A 104 9.67 -8.61 2.50
CA PHE A 104 10.01 -7.20 2.71
C PHE A 104 11.50 -7.10 2.99
N VAL A 105 12.23 -6.19 2.33
CA VAL A 105 13.70 -6.12 2.42
C VAL A 105 14.14 -5.11 3.48
N SER A 106 13.60 -3.89 3.42
CA SER A 106 14.02 -2.80 4.33
C SER A 106 13.54 -3.02 5.76
N SER A 107 12.23 -2.96 5.98
CA SER A 107 11.60 -3.25 7.28
C SER A 107 10.52 -4.31 7.15
N PRO A 108 10.25 -5.11 8.21
CA PRO A 108 9.08 -5.98 8.24
C PRO A 108 7.78 -5.18 8.07
N LEU A 109 6.73 -5.84 7.59
CA LEU A 109 5.37 -5.31 7.65
C LEU A 109 4.96 -5.22 9.13
N LEU A 110 4.23 -4.16 9.51
CA LEU A 110 3.86 -3.80 10.89
C LEU A 110 4.94 -3.06 11.70
N ASP A 111 6.11 -2.83 11.12
CA ASP A 111 7.23 -2.11 11.75
C ASP A 111 7.12 -0.58 11.62
N LEU A 112 6.36 -0.06 10.65
CA LEU A 112 6.30 1.39 10.42
C LEU A 112 5.39 2.09 11.44
N PRO A 113 5.76 3.30 11.93
CA PRO A 113 4.96 4.03 12.92
C PRO A 113 3.50 4.26 12.52
N PHE A 114 3.24 4.44 11.22
CA PHE A 114 1.87 4.61 10.72
C PHE A 114 1.04 3.32 10.85
N GLU A 115 1.64 2.14 10.67
CA GLU A 115 0.94 0.87 10.81
C GLU A 115 0.60 0.57 12.26
N ALA A 116 1.44 1.02 13.20
CA ALA A 116 1.17 0.93 14.62
C ALA A 116 -0.12 1.65 15.04
N LEU A 117 -0.57 2.67 14.28
CA LEU A 117 -1.86 3.34 14.53
C LEU A 117 -3.07 2.44 14.28
N PHE A 118 -2.92 1.43 13.40
CA PHE A 118 -4.00 0.50 13.03
C PHE A 118 -3.90 -0.84 13.75
N LEU A 119 -2.79 -1.08 14.45
CA LEU A 119 -2.62 -2.24 15.30
C LEU A 119 -3.19 -1.94 16.69
N ALA A 120 -4.32 -2.56 17.01
CA ALA A 120 -4.93 -2.47 18.33
C ALA A 120 -4.17 -3.29 19.40
N GLY A 121 -2.84 -3.19 19.45
CA GLY A 121 -1.99 -3.96 20.36
C GLY A 121 -2.12 -5.50 20.40
N PRO A 122 -2.73 -6.23 19.43
CA PRO A 122 -2.64 -7.68 19.46
C PRO A 122 -1.18 -8.10 19.21
N PRO A 123 -0.77 -9.27 19.71
CA PRO A 123 0.54 -9.82 19.37
C PRO A 123 0.68 -10.01 17.86
N LEU A 124 1.91 -9.93 17.35
CA LEU A 124 2.22 -10.23 15.95
C LEU A 124 1.64 -11.61 15.58
N PRO A 125 1.02 -11.75 14.39
CA PRO A 125 0.47 -13.03 13.99
C PRO A 125 1.60 -14.06 13.85
N PRO A 126 1.42 -15.29 14.35
CA PRO A 126 2.45 -16.31 14.27
C PRO A 126 2.65 -16.79 12.81
N PRO A 127 3.81 -17.39 12.48
CA PRO A 127 3.97 -18.13 11.23
C PRO A 127 2.83 -19.17 11.05
N GLY A 128 2.28 -19.23 9.85
CA GLY A 128 1.12 -20.04 9.50
C GLY A 128 -0.23 -19.33 9.65
N ALA A 129 -0.30 -18.17 10.30
CA ALA A 129 -1.53 -17.36 10.34
C ALA A 129 -1.98 -17.00 8.91
N ALA A 130 -3.27 -17.15 8.65
CA ALA A 130 -3.85 -17.00 7.32
C ALA A 130 -5.01 -16.01 7.30
N TYR A 131 -5.07 -15.21 6.24
CA TYR A 131 -6.08 -14.19 6.01
C TYR A 131 -6.61 -14.34 4.58
N ALA A 132 -7.92 -14.54 4.44
CA ALA A 132 -8.56 -14.77 3.15
C ALA A 132 -9.25 -13.51 2.63
N THR A 133 -9.16 -13.28 1.33
CA THR A 133 -9.96 -12.32 0.56
C THR A 133 -10.80 -13.08 -0.47
N SER A 134 -11.52 -12.35 -1.32
CA SER A 134 -12.25 -12.94 -2.44
C SER A 134 -11.34 -13.39 -3.61
N ASP A 135 -10.05 -13.01 -3.63
CA ASP A 135 -9.12 -13.35 -4.72
C ASP A 135 -7.91 -14.19 -4.29
N PHE A 136 -7.54 -14.15 -3.01
CA PHE A 136 -6.38 -14.88 -2.52
C PHE A 136 -6.46 -15.17 -1.02
N THR A 137 -5.60 -16.09 -0.59
CA THR A 137 -5.26 -16.28 0.84
C THR A 137 -3.82 -15.86 1.06
N ALA A 138 -3.61 -14.94 2.01
CA ALA A 138 -2.29 -14.56 2.50
C ALA A 138 -1.95 -15.40 3.73
N THR A 139 -0.75 -15.97 3.76
CA THR A 139 -0.24 -16.77 4.88
C THR A 139 1.10 -16.22 5.33
N VAL A 140 1.22 -15.91 6.62
CA VAL A 140 2.46 -15.47 7.25
C VAL A 140 3.47 -16.63 7.20
N GLN A 141 4.62 -16.42 6.56
CA GLN A 141 5.68 -17.45 6.49
C GLN A 141 6.80 -17.20 7.50
N ALA A 142 7.22 -15.95 7.66
CA ALA A 142 8.29 -15.57 8.57
C ALA A 142 7.93 -14.30 9.33
N VAL A 143 8.22 -14.30 10.62
CA VAL A 143 7.99 -13.20 11.56
C VAL A 143 9.32 -12.87 12.22
N GLU A 144 9.58 -11.59 12.37
CA GLU A 144 10.68 -11.00 13.12
C GLU A 144 10.13 -10.31 14.37
N PRO A 145 11.00 -9.93 15.34
CA PRO A 145 10.54 -9.31 16.59
C PRO A 145 9.67 -8.07 16.39
N THR A 146 9.86 -7.32 15.29
CA THR A 146 9.14 -6.07 15.02
C THR A 146 8.04 -6.19 13.98
N GLY A 147 7.90 -7.33 13.29
CA GLY A 147 6.85 -7.48 12.28
C GLY A 147 6.96 -8.72 11.40
N ILE A 148 6.14 -8.76 10.34
CA ILE A 148 6.08 -9.87 9.40
C ILE A 148 7.12 -9.66 8.29
N ARG A 149 8.05 -10.60 8.11
CA ARG A 149 9.12 -10.52 7.10
C ARG A 149 8.70 -11.08 5.75
N THR A 150 7.95 -12.18 5.75
CA THR A 150 7.59 -12.91 4.53
C THR A 150 6.14 -13.36 4.57
N VAL A 151 5.42 -13.11 3.48
CA VAL A 151 4.02 -13.51 3.29
C VAL A 151 3.91 -14.30 1.98
N ARG A 152 3.29 -15.47 2.06
CA ARG A 152 2.88 -16.26 0.90
C ARG A 152 1.45 -15.88 0.51
N PHE A 153 1.22 -15.67 -0.77
CA PHE A 153 -0.09 -15.45 -1.34
C PHE A 153 -0.45 -16.62 -2.24
N SER A 154 -1.63 -17.22 -2.01
CA SER A 154 -2.20 -18.27 -2.84
C SER A 154 -3.47 -17.74 -3.49
N PHE A 155 -3.45 -17.59 -4.82
CA PHE A 155 -4.51 -16.96 -5.59
C PHE A 155 -5.55 -17.97 -6.08
N ASN A 156 -6.79 -17.50 -6.24
CA ASN A 156 -7.90 -18.31 -6.73
C ASN A 156 -7.75 -18.64 -8.23
N ARG A 157 -7.09 -17.75 -8.99
CA ARG A 157 -6.78 -17.88 -10.42
C ARG A 157 -5.26 -17.83 -10.66
N GLY A 158 -4.83 -18.09 -11.89
CA GLY A 158 -3.43 -17.94 -12.30
C GLY A 158 -2.97 -16.49 -12.17
N LEU A 159 -1.70 -16.28 -11.83
CA LEU A 159 -1.11 -14.95 -11.72
C LEU A 159 -1.09 -14.20 -13.06
N ASP A 160 -1.11 -14.93 -14.18
CA ASP A 160 -1.20 -14.36 -15.53
C ASP A 160 -2.65 -14.21 -16.04
N ASP A 161 -3.66 -14.42 -15.17
CA ASP A 161 -5.05 -14.21 -15.53
C ASP A 161 -5.28 -12.74 -15.90
N PRO A 162 -5.93 -12.42 -17.03
CA PRO A 162 -6.09 -11.03 -17.48
C PRO A 162 -6.92 -10.16 -16.52
N SER A 163 -7.75 -10.77 -15.67
CA SER A 163 -8.49 -10.05 -14.63
C SER A 163 -7.63 -9.66 -13.43
N TYR A 164 -6.40 -10.19 -13.33
CA TYR A 164 -5.41 -9.85 -12.31
C TYR A 164 -4.40 -8.85 -12.87
N GLN A 165 -4.22 -7.73 -12.17
CA GLN A 165 -3.24 -6.72 -12.53
C GLN A 165 -2.40 -6.36 -11.32
N PHE A 166 -1.09 -6.36 -11.50
CA PHE A 166 -0.14 -6.02 -10.44
C PHE A 166 0.42 -4.65 -10.72
N LEU A 167 0.34 -3.76 -9.73
CA LEU A 167 0.87 -2.41 -9.82
C LEU A 167 2.03 -2.24 -8.83
N ALA A 168 3.06 -1.54 -9.28
CA ALA A 168 4.12 -1.04 -8.44
C ALA A 168 4.35 0.44 -8.73
N CYS A 169 4.72 1.21 -7.71
CA CYS A 169 5.18 2.57 -7.87
C CYS A 169 6.59 2.58 -8.46
N VAL A 170 6.69 3.01 -9.72
CA VAL A 170 7.94 3.17 -10.47
C VAL A 170 8.04 4.63 -10.88
N GLN A 171 9.12 5.31 -10.48
CA GLN A 171 9.35 6.73 -10.79
C GLN A 171 8.15 7.63 -10.44
N GLY A 172 7.52 7.38 -9.29
CA GLY A 172 6.39 8.16 -8.78
C GLY A 172 5.04 7.86 -9.42
N ARG A 173 4.93 6.82 -10.26
CA ARG A 173 3.68 6.41 -10.91
C ARG A 173 3.33 4.97 -10.64
N LEU A 174 2.04 4.66 -10.48
CA LEU A 174 1.56 3.29 -10.42
C LEU A 174 1.62 2.68 -11.82
N THR A 175 2.64 1.86 -12.03
CA THR A 175 2.92 1.20 -13.31
C THR A 175 2.53 -0.27 -13.21
N ARG A 176 1.93 -0.80 -14.27
CA ARG A 176 1.66 -2.24 -14.35
C ARG A 176 2.96 -2.99 -14.47
N ILE A 177 3.10 -4.04 -13.66
CA ILE A 177 4.24 -4.93 -13.70
C ILE A 177 3.75 -6.36 -13.93
N ALA A 178 4.40 -7.08 -14.84
CA ALA A 178 4.10 -8.48 -15.07
C ALA A 178 4.61 -9.33 -13.89
N PRO A 179 3.88 -10.38 -13.48
CA PRO A 179 4.43 -11.39 -12.59
C PRO A 179 5.76 -11.94 -13.12
N PRO A 180 6.74 -12.21 -12.25
CA PRO A 180 7.93 -12.94 -12.66
C PRO A 180 7.53 -14.33 -13.17
N ARG A 181 8.40 -14.99 -13.94
CA ARG A 181 8.16 -16.38 -14.34
C ARG A 181 8.20 -17.29 -13.11
N SER A 182 7.53 -18.45 -13.18
CA SER A 182 7.61 -19.45 -12.12
C SER A 182 9.07 -19.82 -11.82
N GLY A 183 9.43 -19.83 -10.55
CA GLY A 183 10.79 -20.03 -10.06
C GLY A 183 11.69 -18.79 -10.13
N GLN A 184 11.20 -17.64 -10.61
CA GLN A 184 11.97 -16.40 -10.67
C GLN A 184 11.60 -15.43 -9.54
N ARG A 185 12.59 -14.62 -9.17
CA ARG A 185 12.48 -13.53 -8.21
C ARG A 185 12.82 -12.22 -8.90
N ILE A 186 12.02 -11.19 -8.65
CA ILE A 186 12.36 -9.80 -8.96
C ILE A 186 12.43 -8.97 -7.68
N GLU A 187 13.24 -7.93 -7.72
CA GLU A 187 13.36 -6.95 -6.66
C GLU A 187 12.61 -5.69 -7.06
N LEU A 188 11.76 -5.21 -6.17
CA LEU A 188 11.16 -3.89 -6.26
C LEU A 188 11.89 -2.99 -5.26
N PRO A 189 12.48 -1.88 -5.72
CA PRO A 189 13.20 -0.97 -4.84
C PRO A 189 12.24 -0.27 -3.89
N GLN A 190 12.82 0.34 -2.86
CA GLN A 190 12.10 1.26 -2.00
C GLN A 190 11.59 2.44 -2.83
N VAL A 191 10.35 2.84 -2.57
CA VAL A 191 9.70 3.95 -3.28
C VAL A 191 10.16 5.26 -2.67
N GLU A 192 10.61 6.18 -3.51
CA GLU A 192 10.92 7.54 -3.08
C GLU A 192 9.63 8.28 -2.65
N PRO A 193 9.69 9.09 -1.59
CA PRO A 193 8.52 9.85 -1.18
C PRO A 193 8.13 10.89 -2.24
N LEU A 194 6.83 11.05 -2.49
CA LEU A 194 6.32 12.10 -3.39
C LEU A 194 6.55 13.51 -2.83
N MET A 195 6.73 13.64 -1.51
CA MET A 195 7.10 14.88 -0.85
C MET A 195 8.09 14.63 0.29
N PRO A 196 9.05 15.54 0.53
CA PRO A 196 10.11 15.37 1.53
C PRO A 196 9.62 15.22 2.99
N PHE A 197 8.36 15.54 3.26
CA PHE A 197 7.74 15.44 4.59
C PHE A 197 6.59 14.43 4.66
N ALA A 198 6.48 13.52 3.69
CA ALA A 198 5.56 12.39 3.80
C ALA A 198 6.19 11.32 4.71
N PRO A 199 5.61 11.06 5.91
CA PRO A 199 6.09 9.96 6.76
C PRO A 199 6.06 8.62 6.01
#